data_AF-A0AAU0WVK4-F1
#
_entry.id   AF-A0AAU0WVK4-F1
#
_cell.length_a   1.000
_cell.length_b   1.000
_cell.length_c   1.000
_cell.angle_alpha   90.00
_cell.angle_beta   90.00
_cell.angle_gamma   90.00
#
_symmetry.space_group_name_H-M   'P 1'
#
loop_
_entity.id
_entity.type
_entity.pdbx_description
1 polymer ?
#
loop_
_entity_poly.entity_id
_entity_poly.type
_entity_poly.pdbx_seq_one_letter_code
_entity_poly.pdbx_strand_id
1 'polypeptide(L)'
;MKGDRVEIVVDAGDTTRTYEVTAGRAGRRVETAVRRGVVEVSEVTRSGSVVRTARFMATRVLALVEHPVPREEPAEREARVGRPLGDDPEA
;
A
#
# COMPACT_ATOMS: atom_id res chain seq x y z
N MET A 1 -6.59 -8.32 11.03
CA MET A 1 -5.96 -7.18 10.32
C MET A 1 -6.70 -6.96 9.01
N LYS A 2 -7.10 -5.72 8.68
CA LYS A 2 -7.99 -5.41 7.53
C LYS A 2 -7.27 -4.71 6.36
N GLY A 3 -5.99 -4.39 6.52
CA GLY A 3 -5.19 -3.73 5.49
C GLY A 3 -3.73 -4.09 5.65
N ASP A 4 -2.91 -3.52 4.77
CA ASP A 4 -1.50 -3.87 4.62
C ASP A 4 -0.72 -3.72 5.91
N ARG A 5 0.37 -4.49 5.98
CA ARG A 5 1.40 -4.33 6.98
C ARG A 5 2.75 -4.23 6.31
N VAL A 6 3.62 -3.41 6.89
CA VAL A 6 5.04 -3.41 6.60
C VAL A 6 5.80 -3.74 7.87
N GLU A 7 6.66 -4.74 7.79
CA GLU A 7 7.66 -5.05 8.81
C GLU A 7 8.98 -4.37 8.43
N ILE A 8 9.59 -3.69 9.40
CA ILE A 8 10.83 -2.94 9.22
C ILE A 8 11.85 -3.51 10.19
N VAL A 9 12.91 -4.11 9.66
CA VAL A 9 14.04 -4.59 10.47
C VAL A 9 15.14 -3.55 10.39
N VAL A 10 15.60 -3.07 11.54
CA VAL A 10 16.67 -2.07 11.63
C VAL A 10 17.82 -2.54 12.49
N ASP A 11 19.02 -2.10 12.12
CA ASP A 11 20.22 -2.21 12.92
C ASP A 11 20.25 -1.12 14.01
N ALA A 12 20.13 -1.55 15.26
CA ALA A 12 20.22 -0.70 16.45
C ALA A 12 21.66 -0.58 16.99
N GLY A 13 22.66 -1.18 16.32
CA GLY A 13 24.08 -1.14 16.64
C GLY A 13 24.59 -2.44 17.26
N ASP A 14 23.97 -2.86 18.36
CA ASP A 14 24.28 -4.11 19.08
C ASP A 14 23.28 -5.23 18.81
N THR A 15 22.12 -4.88 18.25
CA THR A 15 21.01 -5.80 18.00
C THR A 15 20.18 -5.36 16.81
N THR A 16 19.35 -6.26 16.31
CA THR A 16 18.30 -5.94 15.35
C THR A 16 17.01 -5.60 16.08
N ARG A 17 16.30 -4.57 15.62
CA ARG A 17 14.95 -4.24 16.08
C ARG A 17 13.96 -4.38 14.95
N THR A 18 12.87 -5.07 15.23
CA THR A 18 11.75 -5.20 14.31
C THR A 18 10.64 -4.23 14.71
N TYR A 19 10.20 -3.42 13.76
CA TYR A 19 9.06 -2.53 13.89
C TYR A 19 7.96 -2.96 12.92
N GLU A 20 6.71 -2.68 13.28
CA GLU A 20 5.56 -3.01 12.46
C GLU A 20 4.72 -1.74 12.24
N VAL A 21 4.39 -1.45 10.98
CA VAL A 21 3.39 -0.45 10.62
C VAL A 21 2.21 -1.15 9.94
N THR A 22 1.03 -0.98 10.50
CA THR A 22 -0.20 -1.63 10.03
C THR A 22 -1.27 -0.63 9.68
N ALA A 23 -2.02 -0.91 8.62
CA ALA A 23 -3.25 -0.21 8.32
C ALA A 23 -4.34 -0.62 9.34
N GLY A 24 -4.51 0.21 10.37
CA GLY A 24 -5.32 -0.13 11.55
C GLY A 24 -6.84 -0.10 11.33
N ARG A 25 -7.31 0.45 10.20
CA ARG A 25 -8.74 0.54 9.87
C ARG A 25 -9.04 0.09 8.45
N ALA A 26 -10.27 -0.36 8.22
CA ALA A 26 -10.74 -0.76 6.90
C ALA A 26 -10.57 0.36 5.88
N GLY A 27 -10.16 0.01 4.66
CA GLY A 27 -9.95 0.96 3.57
C GLY A 27 -8.68 1.81 3.70
N ARG A 28 -7.84 1.58 4.71
CA ARG A 28 -6.50 2.17 4.79
C ARG A 28 -5.46 1.22 4.22
N ARG A 29 -4.35 1.79 3.75
CA ARG A 29 -3.18 1.04 3.26
C ARG A 29 -1.90 1.57 3.90
N VAL A 30 -0.83 0.81 3.77
CA VAL A 30 0.50 1.27 4.15
C VAL A 30 1.26 1.59 2.88
N GLU A 31 1.90 2.77 2.84
CA GLU A 31 2.76 3.19 1.75
C GLU A 31 4.19 3.37 2.24
N THR A 32 5.14 2.99 1.41
CA THR A 32 6.57 3.10 1.68
C THR A 32 7.21 4.03 0.66
N ALA A 33 8.07 4.94 1.14
CA ALA A 33 8.86 5.80 0.28
C ALA A 33 10.28 5.93 0.83
N VAL A 34 11.28 5.92 -0.05
CA VAL A 34 12.68 6.19 0.31
C VAL A 34 13.09 7.49 -0.33
N ARG A 35 13.36 8.52 0.48
CA ARG A 35 13.72 9.86 -0.01
C ARG A 35 14.74 10.49 0.92
N ARG A 36 15.77 11.13 0.36
CA ARG A 36 16.80 11.90 1.10
C ARG A 36 17.42 11.11 2.27
N GLY A 37 17.70 9.81 2.07
CA GLY A 37 18.32 8.96 3.09
C GLY A 37 17.39 8.52 4.23
N VAL A 38 16.09 8.72 4.11
CA VAL A 38 15.07 8.30 5.07
C VAL A 38 14.07 7.37 4.40
N VAL A 39 13.75 6.26 5.06
CA VAL A 39 12.61 5.40 4.72
C VAL A 39 11.40 5.90 5.51
N GLU A 40 10.38 6.34 4.78
CA GLU A 40 9.09 6.74 5.32
C GLU A 40 8.09 5.61 5.12
N VAL A 41 7.41 5.21 6.19
CA VAL A 41 6.35 4.21 6.16
C VAL A 41 5.08 4.85 6.72
N SER A 42 4.08 5.05 5.88
CA SER A 42 2.89 5.83 6.20
C SER A 42 1.63 4.98 6.12
N GLU A 43 0.80 5.04 7.15
CA GLU A 43 -0.59 4.61 7.01
C GLU A 43 -1.37 5.74 6.33
N VAL A 44 -2.04 5.41 5.23
CA VAL A 44 -2.84 6.36 4.45
C VAL A 44 -4.29 5.90 4.35
N THR A 45 -5.20 6.86 4.22
CA THR A 45 -6.61 6.59 3.90
C THR A 45 -6.78 6.10 2.46
N ARG A 46 -7.98 5.63 2.10
CA ARG A 46 -8.31 5.27 0.70
C ARG A 46 -8.09 6.43 -0.28
N SER A 47 -8.27 7.67 0.17
CA SER A 47 -8.06 8.89 -0.61
C SER A 47 -6.60 9.36 -0.64
N GLY A 48 -5.66 8.62 -0.02
CA GLY A 48 -4.24 8.96 0.02
C GLY A 48 -3.83 9.96 1.12
N SER A 49 -4.74 10.33 2.03
CA SER A 49 -4.41 11.23 3.14
C SER A 49 -3.60 10.48 4.21
N VAL A 50 -2.46 11.03 4.62
CA VAL A 50 -1.60 10.44 5.65
C VAL A 50 -2.26 10.51 7.01
N VAL A 51 -2.32 9.37 7.70
CA VAL A 51 -2.81 9.24 9.08
C VAL A 51 -1.67 9.35 10.07
N ARG A 52 -0.58 8.60 9.82
CA ARG A 52 0.63 8.57 10.63
C ARG A 52 1.79 8.08 9.79
N THR A 53 3.00 8.53 10.15
CA THR A 53 4.24 8.18 9.45
C THR A 53 5.29 7.75 10.46
N ALA A 54 5.91 6.59 10.21
CA ALA A 54 7.16 6.18 10.83
C ALA A 54 8.32 6.56 9.90
N ARG A 55 9.45 6.98 10.48
CA ARG A 55 10.65 7.35 9.73
C ARG A 55 11.85 6.59 10.27
N PHE A 56 12.63 6.02 9.36
CA PHE A 56 13.85 5.28 9.67
C PHE A 56 14.99 5.81 8.83
N MET A 57 16.19 5.91 9.40
CA MET A 57 17.39 6.20 8.59
C MET A 57 17.63 5.05 7.63
N ALA A 58 17.69 5.33 6.33
CA ALA A 58 17.85 4.28 5.31
C ALA A 58 19.12 3.46 5.51
N THR A 59 20.19 4.07 6.02
CA THR A 59 21.46 3.41 6.32
C THR A 59 21.38 2.35 7.42
N ARG A 60 20.32 2.36 8.24
CA ARG A 60 20.10 1.39 9.32
C ARG A 60 19.00 0.39 9.02
N VAL A 61 18.27 0.54 7.92
CA VAL A 61 17.21 -0.42 7.55
C VAL A 61 17.86 -1.62 6.90
N LEU A 62 17.72 -2.79 7.54
CA LEU A 62 18.21 -4.07 7.05
C LEU A 62 17.22 -4.73 6.10
N ALA A 63 15.92 -4.62 6.41
CA ALA A 63 14.86 -5.17 5.59
C ALA A 63 13.57 -4.34 5.69
N LEU A 64 12.84 -4.29 4.57
CA LEU A 64 11.50 -3.74 4.46
C LEU A 64 10.62 -4.81 3.82
N VAL A 65 9.74 -5.42 4.60
CA VAL A 65 8.92 -6.55 4.15
C VAL A 65 7.47 -6.12 4.08
N GLU A 66 6.92 -6.11 2.87
CA GLU A 66 5.52 -5.78 2.63
C GLU A 66 4.66 -7.05 2.72
N HIS A 67 3.62 -6.98 3.54
CA HIS A 67 2.58 -7.99 3.67
C HIS A 67 1.26 -7.41 3.16
N PRO A 68 1.04 -7.41 1.83
CA PRO A 68 -0.21 -6.93 1.26
C PRO A 68 -1.35 -7.86 1.65
N VAL A 69 -2.51 -7.28 2.00
CA VAL A 69 -3.73 -8.06 2.14
C VAL A 69 -4.39 -8.15 0.77
N PRO A 70 -4.79 -9.35 0.30
CA PRO A 70 -5.51 -9.49 -0.96
C PRO A 70 -6.73 -8.57 -0.96
N ARG A 71 -6.78 -7.65 -1.91
CA ARG A 71 -7.93 -6.78 -2.12
C ARG A 71 -8.78 -7.44 -3.19
N GLU A 72 -10.08 -7.55 -2.94
CA GLU A 72 -11.04 -7.63 -4.03
C GLU A 72 -10.92 -6.30 -4.77
N GLU A 73 -10.11 -6.27 -5.82
CA GLU A 73 -10.18 -5.18 -6.78
C GLU A 73 -11.66 -5.10 -7.20
N PRO A 74 -12.31 -3.93 -7.14
CA PRO A 74 -13.53 -3.77 -7.91
C PRO A 74 -13.07 -4.00 -9.34
N ALA A 75 -13.34 -5.19 -9.86
CA ALA A 75 -13.13 -5.50 -11.25
C ALA A 75 -13.66 -4.30 -12.03
N GLU A 76 -12.91 -3.85 -13.02
CA GLU A 76 -13.37 -2.93 -14.06
C GLU A 76 -14.56 -3.57 -14.80
N ARG A 77 -15.68 -3.77 -14.10
CA ARG A 77 -16.96 -4.31 -14.55
C ARG A 77 -17.88 -3.13 -14.81
N GLU A 78 -17.40 -2.17 -15.58
CA GLU A 78 -18.26 -1.16 -16.20
C GLU A 78 -17.74 -0.68 -17.56
N ALA A 79 -16.62 -1.22 -18.07
CA ALA A 79 -16.21 -1.01 -19.46
C ALA A 79 -16.93 -1.95 -20.46
N ARG A 80 -17.83 -2.81 -19.98
CA ARG A 80 -18.52 -3.82 -20.81
C ARG A 80 -20.03 -3.89 -20.60
N VAL A 81 -20.66 -2.81 -20.13
CA VAL A 81 -22.08 -2.61 -20.43
C VAL A 81 -22.11 -2.13 -21.88
N GLY A 82 -22.36 -3.10 -22.77
CA GLY A 82 -22.18 -2.99 -24.20
C GLY A 82 -22.84 -1.75 -24.79
N ARG A 83 -22.09 -1.04 -25.63
CA ARG A 83 -22.71 -0.29 -26.73
C ARG A 83 -23.61 -1.27 -27.47
N PRO A 84 -24.88 -0.96 -27.73
CA PRO A 84 -25.66 -1.78 -28.64
C PRO A 84 -24.91 -1.79 -29.97
N LEU A 85 -24.60 -3.00 -30.41
CA LEU A 85 -24.08 -3.31 -31.73
C LEU A 85 -25.05 -2.70 -32.74
N GLY A 86 -24.53 -1.99 -33.74
CA GLY A 86 -25.36 -1.37 -34.76
C GLY A 86 -26.24 -2.42 -35.43
N ASP A 87 -27.55 -2.16 -35.43
CA ASP A 87 -28.45 -2.78 -36.38
C ASP A 87 -28.40 -1.91 -37.64
N ASP A 88 -27.47 -2.23 -38.55
CA ASP A 88 -27.70 -2.01 -39.97
C ASP A 88 -28.54 -3.20 -40.46
N PRO A 89 -29.73 -2.97 -41.03
CA PRO A 89 -30.23 -3.81 -42.08
C PRO A 89 -30.14 -3.06 -43.42
N GLU A 90 -29.47 -3.71 -44.37
CA GLU A 90 -29.55 -3.44 -45.80
C GLU A 90 -31.01 -3.38 -46.31
N ALA A 91 -31.16 -2.62 -47.41
CA ALA A 91 -32.23 -2.61 -48.44
C ALA A 91 -33.13 -1.37 -48.48
#